data_AF-A0A2U3LT68-F1
#
_entry.id   AF-A0A2U3LT68-F1
#
_cell.length_a   1.000
_cell.length_b   1.000
_cell.length_c   1.000
_cell.angle_alpha   90.00
_cell.angle_beta   90.00
_cell.angle_gamma   90.00
#
_symmetry.space_group_name_H-M   'P 1'
#
loop_
_entity.id
_entity.type
_entity.pdbx_description
1 polymer ?
#
loop_
_entity_poly.entity_id
_entity_poly.type
_entity_poly.pdbx_seq_one_letter_code
_entity_poly.pdbx_strand_id
1 'polypeptide(L)'
;MHSSRYPNAAGVLGVLAFSTVRVLGVLAFSTALNVVAQPPHPSAKAHPDFEGAWSSATAIPLERPARLKDKPYYTPEEAAQLQEKARGPDDDPLSRLETGSVMLPSLRTSIITDPPNGLLPSLTPLAAAAKRDRLERLHNPAAATDMGLQDRCLLFPTSVPPMIPYRYNSNYQIVQTDDAVVVQSEMIHDARVIRLDRRSHLPSNIRQWLGDSLGHWEGATLVVDTTNFNDAGGFYGDAGGMYGWDRNMHVVERFSLIDANTILYRFEVEDPTAYTQPWKGELTMRRASSPPFEYACHEGNQDLPNILKLSASQR
;
A
#
# COMPACT_ATOMS: atom_id res chain seq x y z
N MET A 1 38.05 18.39 -41.81
CA MET A 1 39.16 18.94 -42.62
C MET A 1 39.95 19.92 -41.75
N HIS A 2 41.28 19.76 -41.71
CA HIS A 2 42.31 20.66 -41.16
C HIS A 2 42.26 20.88 -39.64
N SER A 3 43.12 20.29 -38.80
CA SER A 3 44.59 20.46 -38.67
C SER A 3 44.98 21.94 -38.59
N SER A 4 45.66 22.42 -37.54
CA SER A 4 47.13 22.39 -37.43
C SER A 4 47.53 23.26 -36.21
N ARG A 5 48.23 22.69 -35.20
CA ARG A 5 49.66 22.89 -34.84
C ARG A 5 50.02 24.19 -34.09
N TYR A 6 50.52 24.01 -32.86
CA TYR A 6 51.84 24.40 -32.25
C TYR A 6 52.48 25.79 -32.56
N PRO A 7 53.54 26.28 -31.86
CA PRO A 7 54.25 25.81 -30.64
C PRO A 7 54.68 26.94 -29.63
N ASN A 8 55.29 26.48 -28.53
CA ASN A 8 56.34 27.05 -27.66
C ASN A 8 57.05 28.36 -28.08
N ALA A 9 57.39 29.22 -27.11
CA ALA A 9 58.79 29.47 -26.67
C ALA A 9 58.95 30.61 -25.63
N ALA A 10 59.77 30.30 -24.61
CA ALA A 10 60.83 31.11 -23.97
C ALA A 10 60.59 32.53 -23.40
N GLY A 11 60.87 32.67 -22.09
CA GLY A 11 62.12 33.34 -21.69
C GLY A 11 62.06 34.71 -20.96
N VAL A 12 62.36 34.65 -19.65
CA VAL A 12 63.26 35.55 -18.87
C VAL A 12 62.84 37.02 -18.59
N LEU A 13 62.59 37.35 -17.31
CA LEU A 13 63.43 38.20 -16.43
C LEU A 13 62.66 38.55 -15.14
N GLY A 14 63.31 38.40 -13.99
CA GLY A 14 62.72 38.63 -12.67
C GLY A 14 62.79 40.08 -12.20
N VAL A 15 61.84 40.46 -11.34
CA VAL A 15 62.02 41.45 -10.26
C VAL A 15 61.17 40.98 -9.07
N LEU A 16 61.83 40.81 -7.92
CA LEU A 16 61.24 40.51 -6.62
C LEU A 16 60.36 41.67 -6.14
N ALA A 17 59.08 41.40 -5.88
CA ALA A 17 58.24 42.26 -5.06
C ALA A 17 57.45 41.39 -4.09
N PHE A 18 57.73 41.54 -2.79
CA PHE A 18 57.01 40.92 -1.70
C PHE A 18 55.55 41.40 -1.70
N SER A 19 54.62 40.48 -1.97
CA SER A 19 53.20 40.68 -1.67
C SER A 19 52.66 39.43 -0.97
N THR A 20 52.20 39.66 0.25
CA THR A 20 51.62 38.72 1.20
C THR A 20 50.56 37.81 0.56
N VAL A 21 50.84 36.51 0.48
CA VAL A 21 49.82 35.50 0.14
C VAL A 21 48.91 35.33 1.35
N ARG A 22 47.69 35.89 1.28
CA ARG A 22 46.57 35.42 2.11
C ARG A 22 45.97 34.20 1.41
N VAL A 23 46.27 33.01 1.92
CA VAL A 23 45.52 31.80 1.58
C VAL A 23 44.12 31.96 2.18
N LEU A 24 43.14 32.36 1.38
CA LEU A 24 41.74 32.17 1.73
C LEU A 24 41.44 30.67 1.61
N GLY A 25 41.46 29.97 2.74
CA GLY A 25 40.93 28.62 2.83
C GLY A 25 39.44 28.66 2.51
N VAL A 26 39.06 28.06 1.39
CA VAL A 26 37.66 27.75 1.10
C VAL A 26 37.25 26.63 2.04
N LEU A 27 36.62 26.98 3.16
CA LEU A 27 35.92 26.04 4.03
C LEU A 27 34.69 25.54 3.27
N ALA A 28 34.79 24.36 2.68
CA ALA A 28 33.63 23.61 2.21
C ALA A 28 32.78 23.25 3.43
N PHE A 29 31.70 24.00 3.65
CA PHE A 29 30.64 23.61 4.58
C PHE A 29 29.90 22.42 3.98
N SER A 30 30.39 21.21 4.26
CA SER A 30 29.63 19.99 4.01
C SER A 30 28.56 19.92 5.09
N THR A 31 27.37 20.43 4.81
CA THR A 31 26.19 20.21 5.66
C THR A 31 25.81 18.74 5.55
N ALA A 32 26.39 17.91 6.41
CA ALA A 32 25.83 16.60 6.71
C ALA A 32 24.45 16.84 7.33
N LEU A 33 23.39 16.59 6.55
CA LEU A 33 22.07 16.37 7.11
C LEU A 33 22.20 15.14 8.02
N ASN A 34 22.41 15.38 9.30
CA ASN A 34 22.20 14.35 10.31
C ASN A 34 20.71 14.04 10.27
N VAL A 35 20.33 12.97 9.57
CA VAL A 35 19.09 12.27 9.85
C VAL A 35 19.23 11.83 11.30
N VAL A 36 18.62 12.58 12.21
CA VAL A 36 18.45 12.14 13.58
C VAL A 36 17.51 10.95 13.48
N ALA A 37 18.08 9.75 13.50
CA ALA A 37 17.31 8.54 13.74
C ALA A 37 16.56 8.78 15.05
N GLN A 38 15.24 8.81 14.98
CA GLN A 38 14.40 8.90 16.16
C GLN A 38 14.79 7.71 17.05
N PRO A 39 15.28 7.93 18.29
CA PRO A 39 15.59 6.81 19.15
C PRO A 39 14.33 5.96 19.28
N PRO A 40 14.44 4.62 19.21
CA PRO A 40 13.28 3.74 19.29
C PRO A 40 12.46 4.17 20.51
N HIS A 41 11.16 4.42 20.31
CA HIS A 41 10.29 4.73 21.43
C HIS A 41 10.46 3.61 22.45
N PRO A 42 10.82 3.91 23.71
CA PRO A 42 10.99 2.90 24.74
C PRO A 42 9.62 2.47 25.24
N SER A 43 8.76 2.04 24.33
CA SER A 43 7.72 1.09 24.66
C SER A 43 8.48 -0.17 25.06
N ALA A 44 8.60 -0.40 26.37
CA ALA A 44 9.12 -1.63 26.94
C ALA A 44 8.11 -2.74 26.60
N LYS A 45 8.08 -3.20 25.34
CA LYS A 45 6.86 -3.82 24.82
C LYS A 45 6.71 -5.24 25.36
N ALA A 46 5.68 -5.44 26.19
CA ALA A 46 5.12 -6.75 26.51
C ALA A 46 4.60 -7.50 25.25
N HIS A 47 4.62 -6.84 24.08
CA HIS A 47 4.10 -7.31 22.81
C HIS A 47 5.13 -7.13 21.67
N PRO A 48 4.95 -7.79 20.52
CA PRO A 48 5.82 -7.58 19.37
C PRO A 48 5.82 -6.14 18.84
N ASP A 49 6.93 -5.75 18.22
CA ASP A 49 7.14 -4.41 17.67
C ASP A 49 6.87 -4.38 16.16
N PHE A 50 5.73 -3.81 15.78
CA PHE A 50 5.35 -3.60 14.39
C PHE A 50 5.82 -2.25 13.83
N GLU A 51 6.50 -1.42 14.63
CA GLU A 51 6.90 -0.08 14.20
C GLU A 51 7.83 -0.12 12.98
N GLY A 52 7.61 0.83 12.06
CA GLY A 52 8.43 1.02 10.87
C GLY A 52 7.65 0.91 9.56
N ALA A 53 8.41 0.91 8.46
CA ALA A 53 7.87 0.82 7.12
C ALA A 53 7.71 -0.64 6.68
N TRP A 54 6.62 -0.93 5.97
CA TRP A 54 6.24 -2.27 5.52
C TRP A 54 5.72 -2.22 4.09
N SER A 55 5.92 -3.30 3.32
CA SER A 55 5.36 -3.47 1.98
C SER A 55 4.58 -4.76 1.90
N SER A 56 3.33 -4.69 1.42
CA SER A 56 2.49 -5.85 1.12
C SER A 56 2.55 -6.28 -0.34
N ALA A 57 3.50 -5.73 -1.13
CA ALA A 57 3.63 -6.08 -2.53
C ALA A 57 3.80 -7.60 -2.72
N THR A 58 3.02 -8.17 -3.64
CA THR A 58 3.01 -9.63 -3.83
C THR A 58 2.65 -9.99 -5.27
N ALA A 59 3.23 -11.10 -5.76
CA ALA A 59 2.83 -11.72 -7.02
C ALA A 59 1.60 -12.63 -6.84
N ILE A 60 1.14 -12.84 -5.61
CA ILE A 60 -0.03 -13.66 -5.32
C ILE A 60 -1.29 -12.84 -5.62
N PRO A 61 -2.15 -13.28 -6.56
CA PRO A 61 -3.39 -12.58 -6.86
C PRO A 61 -4.38 -12.73 -5.70
N LEU A 62 -5.35 -11.81 -5.58
CA LEU A 62 -6.43 -11.94 -4.61
C LEU A 62 -7.18 -13.28 -4.80
N GLU A 63 -7.70 -13.47 -6.02
CA GLU A 63 -8.43 -14.66 -6.42
C GLU A 63 -7.54 -15.64 -7.21
N ARG A 64 -7.79 -16.94 -7.04
CA ARG A 64 -7.07 -18.00 -7.75
C ARG A 64 -7.30 -17.90 -9.25
N PRO A 65 -6.25 -17.78 -10.07
CA PRO A 65 -6.40 -17.76 -11.52
C PRO A 65 -7.04 -19.05 -12.03
N ALA A 66 -7.90 -18.94 -13.06
CA ALA A 66 -8.58 -20.11 -13.64
C ALA A 66 -7.61 -21.22 -14.09
N ARG A 67 -6.42 -20.85 -14.59
CA ARG A 67 -5.34 -21.79 -14.97
C ARG A 67 -4.77 -22.59 -13.80
N LEU A 68 -5.01 -22.17 -12.56
CA LEU A 68 -4.54 -22.79 -11.32
C LEU A 68 -5.72 -23.35 -10.50
N LYS A 69 -6.93 -23.47 -11.05
CA LYS A 69 -8.14 -23.86 -10.28
C LYS A 69 -7.96 -25.10 -9.40
N ASP A 70 -7.25 -26.12 -9.89
CA ASP A 70 -7.00 -27.40 -9.22
C ASP A 70 -5.66 -27.42 -8.47
N LYS A 71 -5.01 -26.26 -8.35
CA LYS A 71 -3.67 -26.09 -7.78
C LYS A 71 -3.70 -25.02 -6.68
N PRO A 72 -4.04 -25.39 -5.44
CA PRO A 72 -4.13 -24.43 -4.33
C PRO A 72 -2.77 -23.92 -3.85
N TYR A 73 -1.68 -24.66 -4.15
CA TYR A 73 -0.32 -24.32 -3.73
C TYR A 73 0.65 -24.46 -4.90
N TYR A 74 1.62 -23.55 -4.95
CA TYR A 74 2.83 -23.70 -5.76
C TYR A 74 3.77 -24.72 -5.12
N THR A 75 4.60 -25.37 -5.93
CA THR A 75 5.79 -26.05 -5.39
C THR A 75 6.83 -25.02 -4.98
N PRO A 76 7.79 -25.35 -4.09
CA PRO A 76 8.88 -24.45 -3.75
C PRO A 76 9.66 -23.94 -4.97
N GLU A 77 9.85 -24.80 -5.99
CA GLU A 77 10.55 -24.46 -7.22
C GLU A 77 9.75 -23.44 -8.06
N GLU A 78 8.44 -23.63 -8.20
CA GLU A 78 7.58 -22.69 -8.92
C GLU A 78 7.50 -21.34 -8.20
N ALA A 79 7.42 -21.37 -6.88
CA ALA A 79 7.45 -20.18 -6.04
C ALA A 79 8.77 -19.42 -6.20
N ALA A 80 9.91 -20.14 -6.22
CA ALA A 80 11.22 -19.56 -6.46
C ALA A 80 11.31 -18.94 -7.87
N GLN A 81 10.78 -19.60 -8.89
CA GLN A 81 10.75 -19.06 -10.26
C GLN A 81 9.87 -17.82 -10.38
N LEU A 82 8.72 -17.77 -9.69
CA LEU A 82 7.86 -16.58 -9.66
C LEU A 82 8.55 -15.42 -8.94
N GLN A 83 9.20 -15.71 -7.80
CA GLN A 83 9.99 -14.76 -7.05
C GLN A 83 11.15 -14.19 -7.87
N GLU A 84 11.81 -15.04 -8.67
CA GLU A 84 12.89 -14.65 -9.59
C GLU A 84 12.37 -13.83 -10.76
N LYS A 85 11.27 -14.24 -11.42
CA LYS A 85 10.67 -13.47 -12.53
C LYS A 85 10.14 -12.11 -12.10
N ALA A 86 9.62 -12.02 -10.87
CA ALA A 86 9.21 -10.75 -10.29
C ALA A 86 10.41 -9.82 -10.04
N ARG A 87 11.62 -10.37 -9.87
CA ARG A 87 12.89 -9.62 -9.90
C ARG A 87 13.32 -9.46 -11.37
N GLY A 88 12.61 -8.61 -12.11
CA GLY A 88 12.91 -8.34 -13.52
C GLY A 88 14.30 -7.68 -13.74
N PRO A 89 14.81 -7.66 -15.00
CA PRO A 89 16.13 -7.11 -15.35
C PRO A 89 16.20 -5.57 -15.39
N ASP A 90 15.05 -4.88 -15.29
CA ASP A 90 14.96 -3.42 -15.34
C ASP A 90 15.04 -2.82 -13.93
N ASP A 91 16.26 -2.42 -13.60
CA ASP A 91 16.70 -1.79 -12.37
C ASP A 91 16.25 -0.30 -12.30
N ASP A 92 14.94 -0.06 -12.37
CA ASP A 92 14.38 1.22 -11.88
C ASP A 92 14.32 1.18 -10.34
N PRO A 93 14.97 2.11 -9.63
CA PRO A 93 14.94 2.17 -8.18
C PRO A 93 13.52 2.18 -7.56
N LEU A 94 12.54 2.76 -8.26
CA LEU A 94 11.14 2.76 -7.81
C LEU A 94 10.50 1.38 -7.92
N SER A 95 10.78 0.67 -9.02
CA SER A 95 10.39 -0.73 -9.21
C SER A 95 10.94 -1.64 -8.10
N ARG A 96 12.19 -1.45 -7.64
CA ARG A 96 12.80 -2.31 -6.59
C ARG A 96 12.14 -2.20 -5.22
N LEU A 97 11.56 -1.05 -4.88
CA LEU A 97 10.76 -0.87 -3.66
C LEU A 97 9.40 -1.57 -3.76
N GLU A 98 8.86 -1.63 -4.98
CA GLU A 98 7.52 -2.16 -5.29
C GLU A 98 7.51 -3.65 -5.64
N THR A 99 8.59 -4.21 -6.17
CA THR A 99 8.65 -5.61 -6.70
C THR A 99 9.32 -6.60 -5.75
N GLY A 100 9.24 -6.34 -4.45
CA GLY A 100 9.39 -7.38 -3.45
C GLY A 100 8.20 -8.35 -3.48
N SER A 101 7.87 -8.95 -4.62
CA SER A 101 6.76 -9.88 -4.78
C SER A 101 6.98 -11.08 -3.89
N VAL A 102 6.52 -11.01 -2.65
CA VAL A 102 6.83 -12.05 -1.67
C VAL A 102 5.82 -13.17 -1.83
N MET A 103 6.35 -14.35 -2.08
CA MET A 103 5.58 -15.57 -1.95
C MET A 103 5.15 -15.74 -0.49
N LEU A 104 3.87 -16.04 -0.29
CA LEU A 104 3.35 -16.46 0.99
C LEU A 104 4.16 -17.64 1.55
N PRO A 105 4.46 -17.71 2.85
CA PRO A 105 5.06 -18.90 3.46
C PRO A 105 4.24 -20.16 3.20
N SER A 106 2.92 -20.02 3.04
CA SER A 106 2.00 -21.10 2.69
C SER A 106 2.07 -21.54 1.23
N LEU A 107 2.80 -20.82 0.37
CA LEU A 107 2.90 -21.05 -1.08
C LEU A 107 1.56 -21.08 -1.82
N ARG A 108 0.53 -20.43 -1.28
CA ARG A 108 -0.81 -20.40 -1.90
C ARG A 108 -0.78 -19.70 -3.25
N THR A 109 -1.70 -20.11 -4.11
CA THR A 109 -1.93 -19.51 -5.44
C THR A 109 -2.95 -18.37 -5.43
N SER A 110 -3.45 -17.99 -4.25
CA SER A 110 -4.41 -16.91 -3.99
C SER A 110 -4.24 -16.36 -2.58
N ILE A 111 -4.55 -15.07 -2.37
CA ILE A 111 -4.67 -14.46 -1.03
C ILE A 111 -5.88 -15.05 -0.31
N ILE A 112 -6.98 -15.27 -1.02
CA ILE A 112 -8.18 -15.90 -0.44
C ILE A 112 -7.86 -17.34 -0.04
N THR A 113 -8.12 -17.63 1.23
CA THR A 113 -7.94 -18.94 1.84
C THR A 113 -9.26 -19.68 2.06
N ASP A 114 -10.34 -18.93 2.26
CA ASP A 114 -11.70 -19.42 2.46
C ASP A 114 -12.66 -18.48 1.71
N PRO A 115 -13.44 -18.95 0.73
CA PRO A 115 -13.62 -20.34 0.30
C PRO A 115 -12.34 -21.04 -0.24
N PRO A 116 -12.21 -22.37 -0.11
CA PRO A 116 -10.99 -23.10 -0.48
C PRO A 116 -10.68 -23.08 -1.98
N ASN A 117 -11.67 -22.76 -2.82
CA ASN A 117 -11.48 -22.53 -4.26
C ASN A 117 -10.64 -21.25 -4.54
N GLY A 118 -10.36 -20.44 -3.52
CA GLY A 118 -9.55 -19.22 -3.62
C GLY A 118 -10.24 -18.10 -4.38
N LEU A 119 -11.58 -18.12 -4.47
CA LEU A 119 -12.37 -17.08 -5.12
C LEU A 119 -13.20 -16.34 -4.07
N LEU A 120 -13.56 -15.09 -4.35
CA LEU A 120 -14.54 -14.39 -3.52
C LEU A 120 -15.87 -15.16 -3.56
N PRO A 121 -16.63 -15.14 -2.45
CA PRO A 121 -18.00 -15.63 -2.46
C PRO A 121 -18.83 -14.93 -3.52
N SER A 122 -19.88 -15.59 -3.97
CA SER A 122 -20.86 -14.95 -4.84
C SER A 122 -21.48 -13.75 -4.14
N LEU A 123 -21.75 -12.70 -4.90
CA LEU A 123 -22.52 -11.57 -4.40
C LEU A 123 -23.98 -11.99 -4.19
N THR A 124 -24.66 -11.36 -3.23
CA THR A 124 -26.13 -11.46 -3.14
C THR A 124 -26.76 -10.90 -4.41
N PRO A 125 -28.01 -11.29 -4.76
CA PRO A 125 -28.68 -10.72 -5.94
C PRO A 125 -28.77 -9.18 -5.92
N LEU A 126 -28.97 -8.59 -4.75
CA LEU A 126 -29.02 -7.14 -4.56
C LEU A 126 -27.65 -6.50 -4.78
N ALA A 127 -26.60 -7.05 -4.16
CA ALA A 127 -25.23 -6.56 -4.33
C ALA A 127 -24.75 -6.72 -5.78
N ALA A 128 -25.09 -7.83 -6.44
CA ALA A 128 -24.79 -8.05 -7.85
C ALA A 128 -25.49 -7.03 -8.75
N ALA A 129 -26.74 -6.66 -8.45
CA ALA A 129 -27.44 -5.59 -9.16
C ALA A 129 -26.78 -4.23 -8.93
N ALA A 130 -26.48 -3.88 -7.67
CA ALA A 130 -25.79 -2.64 -7.33
C ALA A 130 -24.41 -2.53 -8.01
N LYS A 131 -23.66 -3.64 -8.09
CA LYS A 131 -22.38 -3.71 -8.81
C LYS A 131 -22.56 -3.47 -10.31
N ARG A 132 -23.57 -4.07 -10.95
CA ARG A 132 -23.88 -3.82 -12.37
C ARG A 132 -24.23 -2.36 -12.61
N ASP A 133 -25.13 -1.79 -11.81
CA ASP A 133 -25.52 -0.39 -11.94
C ASP A 133 -24.33 0.55 -11.73
N ARG A 134 -23.42 0.21 -10.82
CA ARG A 134 -22.18 0.95 -10.58
C ARG A 134 -21.22 0.87 -11.76
N LEU A 135 -21.04 -0.32 -12.34
CA LEU A 135 -20.24 -0.52 -13.54
C LEU A 135 -20.75 0.34 -14.71
N GLU A 136 -22.06 0.33 -14.95
CA GLU A 136 -22.67 1.15 -16.00
C GLU A 136 -22.41 2.65 -15.80
N ARG A 137 -22.50 3.15 -14.55
CA ARG A 137 -22.17 4.54 -14.22
C ARG A 137 -20.68 4.86 -14.37
N LEU A 138 -19.79 3.90 -14.11
CA LEU A 138 -18.35 4.08 -14.32
C LEU A 138 -18.02 4.18 -15.82
N HIS A 139 -18.69 3.39 -16.66
CA HIS A 139 -18.52 3.47 -18.12
C HIS A 139 -19.14 4.74 -18.71
N ASN A 140 -20.23 5.24 -18.11
CA ASN A 140 -20.96 6.42 -18.59
C ASN A 140 -21.17 7.45 -17.46
N PRO A 141 -20.10 8.08 -16.94
CA PRO A 141 -20.22 8.96 -15.78
C PRO A 141 -20.96 10.25 -16.12
N ALA A 142 -21.98 10.57 -15.33
CA ALA A 142 -22.71 11.83 -15.43
C ALA A 142 -22.18 12.88 -14.44
N ALA A 143 -21.62 12.43 -13.32
CA ALA A 143 -21.03 13.26 -12.29
C ALA A 143 -19.76 12.64 -11.71
N ALA A 144 -18.95 13.43 -11.00
CA ALA A 144 -17.75 12.94 -10.35
C ALA A 144 -18.01 11.77 -9.37
N THR A 145 -19.18 11.72 -8.75
CA THR A 145 -19.59 10.62 -7.85
C THR A 145 -19.79 9.29 -8.58
N ASP A 146 -19.95 9.31 -9.90
CA ASP A 146 -20.05 8.11 -10.72
C ASP A 146 -18.69 7.42 -10.91
N MET A 147 -17.60 8.14 -10.63
CA MET A 147 -16.22 7.62 -10.67
C MET A 147 -15.83 6.91 -9.37
N GLY A 148 -14.84 6.02 -9.45
CA GLY A 148 -14.35 5.22 -8.33
C GLY A 148 -13.78 6.10 -7.20
N LEU A 149 -13.72 5.59 -5.97
CA LEU A 149 -13.05 6.34 -4.88
C LEU A 149 -11.59 6.63 -5.21
N GLN A 150 -10.94 5.73 -5.95
CA GLN A 150 -9.55 5.83 -6.40
C GLN A 150 -9.37 6.99 -7.39
N ASP A 151 -10.22 7.07 -8.42
CA ASP A 151 -10.20 8.14 -9.43
C ASP A 151 -10.51 9.52 -8.83
N ARG A 152 -11.26 9.51 -7.73
CA ARG A 152 -11.61 10.71 -6.95
C ARG A 152 -10.58 11.02 -5.86
N CYS A 153 -9.52 10.22 -5.74
CA CYS A 153 -8.48 10.34 -4.72
C CYS A 153 -9.03 10.34 -3.28
N LEU A 154 -10.07 9.54 -3.01
CA LEU A 154 -10.72 9.47 -1.70
C LEU A 154 -10.22 8.32 -0.84
N LEU A 155 -10.03 7.13 -1.43
CA LEU A 155 -9.59 5.91 -0.75
C LEU A 155 -8.99 4.94 -1.76
N PHE A 156 -8.10 4.08 -1.30
CA PHE A 156 -7.60 2.93 -2.06
C PHE A 156 -7.82 1.61 -1.31
N PRO A 157 -7.91 0.47 -2.03
CA PRO A 157 -8.02 -0.86 -1.41
C PRO A 157 -6.87 -1.22 -0.47
N THR A 158 -5.72 -0.53 -0.58
CA THR A 158 -4.59 -0.69 0.32
C THR A 158 -4.86 -0.07 1.70
N SER A 159 -5.73 0.94 1.82
CA SER A 159 -6.00 1.63 3.10
C SER A 159 -7.20 1.09 3.86
N VAL A 160 -8.18 0.57 3.13
CA VAL A 160 -9.42 0.03 3.70
C VAL A 160 -9.19 -1.40 4.19
N PRO A 161 -9.60 -1.78 5.41
CA PRO A 161 -9.55 -3.18 5.82
C PRO A 161 -10.54 -4.06 5.01
N PRO A 162 -10.12 -5.27 4.59
CA PRO A 162 -8.75 -5.76 4.65
C PRO A 162 -7.81 -5.05 3.67
N MET A 163 -6.59 -4.74 4.11
CA MET A 163 -5.59 -4.02 3.29
C MET A 163 -5.09 -4.91 2.14
N ILE A 164 -5.75 -4.83 0.99
CA ILE A 164 -5.44 -5.64 -0.19
C ILE A 164 -4.37 -4.94 -1.04
N PRO A 165 -3.25 -5.61 -1.38
CA PRO A 165 -2.19 -5.04 -2.18
C PRO A 165 -2.67 -4.59 -3.56
N TYR A 166 -2.14 -3.46 -4.00
CA TYR A 166 -2.29 -2.96 -5.36
C TYR A 166 -1.03 -3.25 -6.20
N ARG A 167 -1.07 -2.95 -7.50
CA ARG A 167 0.08 -3.21 -8.40
C ARG A 167 1.32 -2.37 -8.07
N TYR A 168 1.14 -1.27 -7.36
CA TYR A 168 2.18 -0.34 -6.95
C TYR A 168 1.74 0.37 -5.66
N ASN A 169 2.68 0.99 -4.98
CA ASN A 169 2.58 1.77 -3.76
C ASN A 169 1.83 1.03 -2.63
N SER A 170 2.08 -0.28 -2.52
CA SER A 170 1.51 -1.13 -1.47
C SER A 170 2.33 -1.08 -0.19
N ASN A 171 2.74 0.13 0.20
CA ASN A 171 3.59 0.39 1.35
C ASN A 171 2.81 1.06 2.48
N TYR A 172 3.29 0.83 3.70
CA TYR A 172 2.69 1.32 4.93
C TYR A 172 3.76 1.84 5.87
N GLN A 173 3.44 2.91 6.58
CA GLN A 173 4.16 3.28 7.79
C GLN A 173 3.31 2.89 9.00
N ILE A 174 3.86 2.06 9.88
CA ILE A 174 3.24 1.70 11.15
C ILE A 174 3.91 2.48 12.28
N VAL A 175 3.09 3.13 13.10
CA VAL A 175 3.48 3.77 14.36
C VAL A 175 2.75 3.07 15.49
N GLN A 176 3.48 2.59 16.49
CA GLN A 176 2.92 1.81 17.60
C GLN A 176 3.21 2.50 18.93
N THR A 177 2.15 2.90 19.63
CA THR A 177 2.18 3.47 20.98
C THR A 177 1.59 2.48 21.98
N ASP A 178 1.54 2.86 23.27
CA ASP A 178 0.91 2.04 24.30
C ASP A 178 -0.63 2.00 24.16
N ASP A 179 -1.23 3.01 23.53
CA ASP A 179 -2.68 3.22 23.39
C ASP A 179 -3.22 3.04 21.96
N ALA A 180 -2.36 2.96 20.95
CA ALA A 180 -2.78 2.83 19.56
C ALA A 180 -1.73 2.16 18.65
N VAL A 181 -2.21 1.61 17.54
CA VAL A 181 -1.41 1.31 16.35
C VAL A 181 -1.96 2.14 15.20
N VAL A 182 -1.13 3.00 14.60
CA VAL A 182 -1.51 3.76 13.42
C VAL A 182 -0.90 3.09 12.21
N VAL A 183 -1.73 2.81 11.22
CA VAL A 183 -1.31 2.31 9.90
C VAL A 183 -1.58 3.39 8.88
N GLN A 184 -0.51 3.99 8.36
CA GLN A 184 -0.57 4.96 7.28
C GLN A 184 -0.26 4.26 5.96
N SER A 185 -1.18 4.30 4.99
CA SER A 185 -0.94 3.78 3.64
C SER A 185 -0.21 4.80 2.77
N GLU A 186 0.62 4.34 1.84
CA GLU A 186 1.26 5.23 0.87
C GLU A 186 0.24 5.86 -0.09
N MET A 187 -0.66 5.06 -0.66
CA MET A 187 -1.72 5.57 -1.54
C MET A 187 -2.72 6.41 -0.74
N ILE A 188 -2.97 7.65 -1.19
CA ILE A 188 -3.90 8.64 -0.61
C ILE A 188 -3.59 9.09 0.82
N HIS A 189 -2.58 8.49 1.48
CA HIS A 189 -2.11 8.85 2.82
C HIS A 189 -3.11 8.68 3.95
N ASP A 190 -4.07 7.77 3.77
CA ASP A 190 -5.00 7.41 4.83
C ASP A 190 -4.24 6.91 6.06
N ALA A 191 -4.53 7.53 7.21
CA ALA A 191 -3.99 7.13 8.50
C ALA A 191 -5.10 6.47 9.33
N ARG A 192 -5.10 5.14 9.37
CA ARG A 192 -6.03 4.36 10.19
C ARG A 192 -5.51 4.22 11.62
N VAL A 193 -6.30 4.67 12.59
CA VAL A 193 -5.96 4.54 14.02
C VAL A 193 -6.67 3.32 14.60
N ILE A 194 -5.91 2.31 14.98
CA ILE A 194 -6.37 1.13 15.72
C ILE A 194 -6.20 1.41 17.19
N ARG A 195 -7.29 1.55 17.93
CA ARG A 195 -7.27 1.91 19.36
C ARG A 195 -7.07 0.68 20.23
N LEU A 196 -6.11 0.73 21.15
CA LEU A 196 -5.81 -0.33 22.13
C LEU A 196 -6.36 -0.01 23.53
N ASP A 197 -6.63 1.27 23.79
CA ASP A 197 -7.07 1.80 25.08
C ASP A 197 -8.59 1.74 25.30
N ARG A 198 -9.36 1.46 24.25
CA ARG A 198 -10.83 1.50 24.26
C ARG A 198 -11.42 0.08 24.24
N ARG A 199 -12.46 -0.15 25.04
CA ARG A 199 -13.10 -1.48 25.18
C ARG A 199 -14.31 -1.73 24.27
N SER A 200 -14.89 -0.69 23.69
CA SER A 200 -16.14 -0.79 22.92
C SER A 200 -16.10 0.11 21.70
N HIS A 201 -16.74 -0.30 20.61
CA HIS A 201 -16.82 0.51 19.39
C HIS A 201 -17.55 1.83 19.60
N LEU A 202 -17.34 2.76 18.66
CA LEU A 202 -18.16 3.97 18.56
C LEU A 202 -19.65 3.59 18.42
N PRO A 203 -20.57 4.45 18.89
CA PRO A 203 -22.00 4.30 18.63
C PRO A 203 -22.27 4.01 17.15
N SER A 204 -23.16 3.06 16.88
CA SER A 204 -23.40 2.51 15.53
C SER A 204 -23.99 3.52 14.52
N ASN A 205 -24.30 4.75 14.94
CA ASN A 205 -24.70 5.85 14.07
C ASN A 205 -23.51 6.72 13.62
N ILE A 206 -22.31 6.56 14.21
CA ILE A 206 -21.08 7.22 13.78
C ILE A 206 -20.39 6.28 12.79
N ARG A 207 -20.39 6.65 11.51
CA ARG A 207 -19.86 5.82 10.42
C ARG A 207 -18.71 6.50 9.69
N GLN A 208 -17.68 5.73 9.36
CA GLN A 208 -16.42 6.22 8.79
C GLN A 208 -16.06 5.42 7.53
N TRP A 209 -15.23 6.01 6.69
CA TRP A 209 -14.74 5.37 5.46
C TRP A 209 -13.88 4.13 5.74
N LEU A 210 -12.95 4.24 6.69
CA LEU A 210 -12.05 3.17 7.12
C LEU A 210 -12.64 2.30 8.25
N GLY A 211 -13.89 2.56 8.63
CA GLY A 211 -14.51 1.97 9.82
C GLY A 211 -13.89 2.48 11.13
N ASP A 212 -14.28 1.82 12.23
CA ASP A 212 -13.82 2.07 13.59
C ASP A 212 -13.07 0.83 14.10
N SER A 213 -11.75 0.91 14.18
CA SER A 213 -10.88 -0.22 14.52
C SER A 213 -10.52 -0.27 16.01
N LEU A 214 -10.73 -1.43 16.64
CA LEU A 214 -10.28 -1.76 17.99
C LEU A 214 -9.27 -2.89 17.95
N GLY A 215 -8.15 -2.70 18.63
CA GLY A 215 -7.10 -3.72 18.75
C GLY A 215 -7.00 -4.29 20.16
N HIS A 216 -6.72 -5.59 20.25
CA HIS A 216 -6.30 -6.25 21.48
C HIS A 216 -5.23 -7.30 21.19
N TRP A 217 -4.44 -7.62 22.21
CA TRP A 217 -3.37 -8.61 22.08
C TRP A 217 -3.82 -10.00 22.52
N GLU A 218 -3.64 -10.99 21.64
CA GLU A 218 -3.75 -12.41 21.94
C GLU A 218 -2.35 -13.04 21.87
N GLY A 219 -1.68 -13.08 23.02
CA GLY A 219 -0.27 -13.44 23.09
C GLY A 219 0.60 -12.47 22.28
N ALA A 220 1.21 -12.97 21.21
CA ALA A 220 2.06 -12.20 20.29
C ALA A 220 1.30 -11.69 19.03
N THR A 221 -0.01 -11.87 18.96
CA THR A 221 -0.82 -11.45 17.81
C THR A 221 -1.65 -10.23 18.19
N LEU A 222 -1.58 -9.18 17.38
CA LEU A 222 -2.54 -8.09 17.45
C LEU A 222 -3.78 -8.51 16.66
N VAL A 223 -4.91 -8.62 17.35
CA VAL A 223 -6.22 -8.86 16.74
C VAL A 223 -6.93 -7.52 16.64
N VAL A 224 -7.49 -7.22 15.48
CA VAL A 224 -8.17 -5.96 15.22
C VAL A 224 -9.59 -6.23 14.75
N ASP A 225 -10.57 -5.77 15.50
CA ASP A 225 -11.98 -5.79 15.14
C ASP A 225 -12.36 -4.43 14.53
N THR A 226 -12.94 -4.43 13.33
CA THR A 226 -13.35 -3.20 12.64
C THR A 226 -14.81 -3.27 12.21
N THR A 227 -15.59 -2.28 12.63
CA THR A 227 -17.01 -2.10 12.29
C THR A 227 -17.26 -0.66 11.82
N ASN A 228 -18.51 -0.19 11.83
CA ASN A 228 -18.89 1.20 11.58
C ASN A 228 -18.45 1.78 10.23
N PHE A 229 -18.34 0.96 9.19
CA PHE A 229 -18.17 1.44 7.82
C PHE A 229 -19.38 2.25 7.35
N ASN A 230 -19.15 3.21 6.47
CA ASN A 230 -20.21 3.92 5.75
C ASN A 230 -20.65 3.17 4.48
N ASP A 231 -21.73 3.61 3.84
CA ASP A 231 -22.24 2.98 2.60
C ASP A 231 -21.55 3.46 1.32
N ALA A 232 -20.52 4.28 1.46
CA ALA A 232 -19.89 4.91 0.32
C ALA A 232 -18.77 4.06 -0.28
N GLY A 233 -18.51 2.88 0.28
CA GLY A 233 -17.53 1.91 -0.21
C GLY A 233 -17.78 1.43 -1.62
N GLY A 234 -19.02 1.03 -1.92
CA GLY A 234 -19.44 0.60 -3.24
C GLY A 234 -18.73 -0.66 -3.76
N PHE A 235 -19.30 -1.29 -4.78
CA PHE A 235 -18.64 -2.38 -5.52
C PHE A 235 -17.85 -1.80 -6.67
N TYR A 236 -16.54 -1.90 -6.63
CA TYR A 236 -15.68 -1.38 -7.68
C TYR A 236 -15.78 -2.26 -8.93
N GLY A 237 -15.85 -1.57 -10.06
CA GLY A 237 -16.14 -2.17 -11.35
C GLY A 237 -14.92 -2.45 -12.20
N ASP A 238 -13.97 -1.52 -12.31
CA ASP A 238 -13.00 -1.62 -13.43
C ASP A 238 -11.61 -1.00 -13.19
N ALA A 239 -11.34 -0.43 -12.01
CA ALA A 239 -10.05 0.23 -11.70
C ALA A 239 -9.40 -0.27 -10.40
N GLY A 240 -9.76 -1.47 -9.96
CA GLY A 240 -8.98 -2.19 -8.95
C GLY A 240 -9.54 -2.26 -7.54
N GLY A 241 -10.80 -1.93 -7.30
CA GLY A 241 -11.42 -2.45 -6.08
C GLY A 241 -11.71 -3.93 -6.26
N MET A 242 -10.84 -4.73 -5.64
CA MET A 242 -10.88 -6.18 -5.74
C MET A 242 -12.03 -6.79 -4.91
N TYR A 243 -12.70 -5.99 -4.09
CA TYR A 243 -13.91 -6.31 -3.31
C TYR A 243 -14.73 -5.03 -3.07
N GLY A 244 -15.98 -5.15 -2.60
CA GLY A 244 -16.83 -4.00 -2.25
C GLY A 244 -17.37 -4.12 -0.83
N TRP A 245 -17.84 -3.02 -0.25
CA TRP A 245 -18.39 -3.01 1.11
C TRP A 245 -19.55 -2.02 1.27
N ASP A 246 -20.36 -2.27 2.29
CA ASP A 246 -21.37 -1.34 2.81
C ASP A 246 -21.31 -1.23 4.35
N ARG A 247 -22.31 -0.57 4.97
CA ARG A 247 -22.37 -0.38 6.43
C ARG A 247 -22.45 -1.66 7.27
N ASN A 248 -22.76 -2.81 6.65
CA ASN A 248 -22.90 -4.10 7.31
C ASN A 248 -21.59 -4.89 7.29
N MET A 249 -20.53 -4.36 6.66
CA MET A 249 -19.22 -4.99 6.72
C MET A 249 -18.68 -5.01 8.15
N HIS A 250 -18.13 -6.16 8.53
CA HIS A 250 -17.34 -6.40 9.72
C HIS A 250 -16.06 -7.10 9.29
N VAL A 251 -14.93 -6.62 9.80
CA VAL A 251 -13.61 -7.17 9.46
C VAL A 251 -12.85 -7.49 10.72
N VAL A 252 -12.35 -8.72 10.82
CA VAL A 252 -11.42 -9.13 11.87
C VAL A 252 -10.07 -9.41 11.24
N GLU A 253 -9.09 -8.60 11.60
CA GLU A 253 -7.70 -8.70 11.15
C GLU A 253 -6.80 -9.27 12.25
N ARG A 254 -5.71 -9.93 11.85
CA ARG A 254 -4.69 -10.48 12.74
C ARG A 254 -3.31 -10.21 12.18
N PHE A 255 -2.47 -9.58 13.00
CA PHE A 255 -1.09 -9.25 12.67
C PHE A 255 -0.15 -10.04 13.60
N SER A 256 0.76 -10.82 13.02
CA SER A 256 1.76 -11.59 13.77
C SER A 256 3.12 -11.47 13.11
N LEU A 257 4.19 -11.23 13.86
CA LEU A 257 5.55 -11.39 13.33
C LEU A 257 5.89 -12.89 13.24
N ILE A 258 6.22 -13.36 12.04
CA ILE A 258 6.72 -14.73 11.82
C ILE A 258 8.25 -14.80 11.77
N ASP A 259 8.88 -13.65 11.54
CA ASP A 259 10.31 -13.40 11.72
C ASP A 259 10.52 -11.89 11.94
N ALA A 260 11.76 -11.43 12.13
CA ALA A 260 12.07 -10.03 12.44
C ALA A 260 11.63 -9.02 11.36
N ASN A 261 11.39 -9.48 10.13
CA ASN A 261 11.16 -8.66 8.95
C ASN A 261 9.89 -9.06 8.18
N THR A 262 9.02 -9.89 8.77
CA THR A 262 7.80 -10.36 8.11
C THR A 262 6.61 -10.38 9.06
N ILE A 263 5.61 -9.56 8.76
CA ILE A 263 4.27 -9.67 9.32
C ILE A 263 3.49 -10.66 8.47
N LEU A 264 2.88 -11.64 9.13
CA LEU A 264 1.78 -12.40 8.59
C LEU A 264 0.48 -11.67 8.93
N TYR A 265 -0.19 -11.19 7.89
CA TYR A 265 -1.46 -10.49 7.98
C TYR A 265 -2.57 -11.41 7.51
N ARG A 266 -3.53 -11.66 8.39
CA ARG A 266 -4.72 -12.48 8.10
C ARG A 266 -5.96 -11.66 8.35
N PHE A 267 -7.02 -11.96 7.62
CA PHE A 267 -8.29 -11.28 7.80
C PHE A 267 -9.46 -12.22 7.55
N GLU A 268 -10.59 -11.84 8.11
CA GLU A 268 -11.91 -12.41 7.89
C GLU A 268 -12.90 -11.27 7.67
N VAL A 269 -13.72 -11.39 6.64
CA VAL A 269 -14.70 -10.39 6.24
C VAL A 269 -16.08 -11.02 6.29
N GLU A 270 -16.97 -10.36 7.02
CA GLU A 270 -18.39 -10.66 7.08
C GLU A 270 -19.18 -9.47 6.54
N ASP A 271 -19.94 -9.68 5.47
CA ASP A 271 -20.88 -8.69 4.95
C ASP A 271 -22.05 -9.45 4.30
N PRO A 272 -23.13 -9.73 5.06
CA PRO A 272 -24.24 -10.56 4.59
C PRO A 272 -25.13 -9.85 3.55
N THR A 273 -25.00 -8.54 3.39
CA THR A 273 -25.70 -7.79 2.34
C THR A 273 -24.92 -7.84 1.03
N ALA A 274 -23.59 -7.92 1.09
CA ALA A 274 -22.71 -8.05 -0.06
C ALA A 274 -22.54 -9.49 -0.55
N TYR A 275 -22.18 -10.42 0.34
CA TYR A 275 -21.68 -11.77 -0.01
C TYR A 275 -22.58 -12.89 0.53
N THR A 276 -22.60 -14.03 -0.16
CA THR A 276 -23.39 -15.21 0.26
C THR A 276 -22.83 -15.93 1.49
N GLN A 277 -21.57 -15.67 1.86
CA GLN A 277 -20.91 -16.21 3.04
C GLN A 277 -19.71 -15.32 3.43
N PRO A 278 -19.19 -15.43 4.66
CA PRO A 278 -17.91 -14.85 5.03
C PRO A 278 -16.76 -15.37 4.15
N TRP A 279 -15.69 -14.60 4.09
CA TRP A 279 -14.45 -14.99 3.41
C TRP A 279 -13.21 -14.57 4.18
N LYS A 280 -12.12 -15.29 3.95
CA LYS A 280 -10.84 -15.10 4.66
C LYS A 280 -9.70 -15.04 3.68
N GLY A 281 -8.65 -14.35 4.08
CA GLY A 281 -7.42 -14.35 3.32
C GLY A 281 -6.20 -14.12 4.19
N GLU A 282 -5.05 -14.34 3.57
CA GLU A 282 -3.75 -14.08 4.18
C GLU A 282 -2.76 -13.53 3.17
N LEU A 283 -1.93 -12.61 3.62
CA LEU A 283 -0.79 -12.09 2.88
C LEU A 283 0.35 -11.74 3.85
N THR A 284 1.53 -11.50 3.32
CA THR A 284 2.67 -11.07 4.13
C THR A 284 3.03 -9.64 3.84
N MET A 285 3.45 -8.92 4.88
CA MET A 285 4.08 -7.61 4.75
C MET A 285 5.54 -7.73 5.15
N ARG A 286 6.45 -7.28 4.29
CA ARG A 286 7.89 -7.26 4.55
C ARG A 286 8.33 -5.90 5.03
N ARG A 287 9.31 -5.87 5.93
CA ARG A 287 9.92 -4.62 6.36
C ARG A 287 10.56 -3.92 5.15
N ALA A 288 10.19 -2.66 4.92
CA ALA A 288 10.77 -1.82 3.89
C ALA A 288 12.02 -1.08 4.42
N SER A 289 12.95 -0.75 3.52
CA SER A 289 14.22 -0.07 3.87
C SER A 289 14.06 1.44 4.06
N SER A 290 12.96 2.02 3.60
CA SER A 290 12.65 3.44 3.71
C SER A 290 11.16 3.64 4.01
N PRO A 291 10.78 4.77 4.63
CA PRO A 291 9.40 5.16 4.74
C PRO A 291 8.70 5.26 3.38
N PRO A 292 7.36 5.16 3.35
CA PRO A 292 6.57 5.45 2.16
C PRO A 292 6.85 6.84 1.58
N PHE A 293 6.71 6.99 0.27
CA PHE A 293 6.85 8.27 -0.41
C PHE A 293 5.55 9.08 -0.37
N GLU A 294 5.65 10.36 -0.73
CA GLU A 294 4.48 11.19 -1.00
C GLU A 294 3.73 10.69 -2.25
N TYR A 295 2.40 10.75 -2.21
CA TYR A 295 1.47 10.30 -3.24
C TYR A 295 0.44 11.41 -3.51
N ALA A 296 0.82 12.41 -4.29
CA ALA A 296 0.00 13.58 -4.55
C ALA A 296 -1.09 13.31 -5.62
N CYS A 297 -2.09 12.48 -5.32
CA CYS A 297 -3.13 12.07 -6.30
C CYS A 297 -3.91 13.24 -6.92
N HIS A 298 -4.02 14.37 -6.21
CA HIS A 298 -4.69 15.57 -6.71
C HIS A 298 -3.76 16.49 -7.52
N GLU A 299 -2.44 16.32 -7.45
CA GLU A 299 -1.50 17.19 -8.15
C GLU A 299 -1.46 16.85 -9.63
N GLY A 300 -1.87 17.79 -10.48
CA GLY A 300 -1.91 17.58 -11.93
C GLY A 300 -3.00 16.63 -12.43
N ASN A 301 -3.88 16.12 -11.56
CA ASN A 301 -4.96 15.22 -11.96
C ASN A 301 -6.04 15.96 -12.75
N GLN A 302 -5.95 15.85 -14.08
CA GLN A 302 -6.93 16.36 -15.03
C GLN A 302 -7.87 15.26 -15.54
N ASP A 303 -7.67 14.01 -15.10
CA ASP A 303 -8.37 12.85 -15.63
C ASP A 303 -9.87 12.96 -15.35
N LEU A 304 -10.24 13.25 -14.11
CA LEU A 304 -11.65 13.38 -13.73
C LEU A 304 -12.38 14.50 -14.51
N PRO A 305 -11.86 15.74 -14.60
CA PRO A 305 -12.41 16.76 -15.49
C PRO A 305 -12.49 16.34 -16.96
N ASN A 306 -11.48 15.64 -17.48
CA ASN A 306 -11.41 15.23 -18.88
C ASN A 306 -12.43 14.12 -19.19
N ILE A 307 -12.55 13.12 -18.33
CA ILE A 307 -13.52 12.03 -18.43
C ILE A 307 -14.94 12.63 -18.48
N LEU A 308 -15.27 13.52 -17.55
CA LEU A 308 -16.62 14.12 -17.49
C LEU A 308 -16.93 14.98 -18.73
N LYS A 309 -15.94 15.71 -19.27
CA LYS A 309 -16.11 16.46 -20.53
C LYS A 309 -16.36 15.52 -21.71
N LEU A 310 -15.59 14.44 -21.82
CA LEU A 310 -15.74 13.45 -22.89
C LEU A 310 -17.11 12.76 -22.82
N SER A 311 -17.53 12.31 -21.63
CA SER A 311 -18.83 11.67 -21.43
C SER A 311 -20.02 12.61 -21.68
N ALA A 312 -19.87 13.91 -21.45
CA ALA A 312 -20.89 14.89 -21.82
C ALA A 312 -21.00 15.09 -23.34
N SER A 313 -19.89 14.98 -24.08
CA SER A 313 -19.87 15.18 -25.54
C SER A 313 -20.46 14.02 -26.36
N GLN A 314 -20.66 12.85 -25.74
CA GLN A 314 -21.20 11.64 -26.38
C GLN A 314 -22.71 11.47 -26.19
N ARG A 315 -23.37 12.38 -25.46
CA ARG A 315 -24.83 12.41 -25.21
C ARG A 315 -25.52 13.42 -26.11
#